data_AF-A0A1C3WSC5-F1
#
_entry.id   AF-A0A1C3WSC5-F1
#
_cell.length_a   1.000
_cell.length_b   1.000
_cell.length_c   1.000
_cell.angle_alpha   90.00
_cell.angle_beta   90.00
_cell.angle_gamma   90.00
#
_symmetry.space_group_name_H-M   'P 1'
#
loop_
_entity.id
_entity.type
_entity.pdbx_description
1 polymer ?
#
loop_
_entity_poly.entity_id
_entity_poly.type
_entity_poly.pdbx_seq_one_letter_code
_entity_poly.pdbx_strand_id
1 'polypeptide(L)'
;MKAGTAQRVVLNLLSTAIMVRLGRVYRGMMVMRPTNSKLKRRAEAMVARIAGCSEAKAASALSRTGGNIKTAALVVLGYDLAEAESILLSHKGNLRRVLDNRS
;
A
#
# COMPACT_ATOMS: atom_id res chain seq x y z
N MET A 1 7.80 -16.34 31.80
CA MET A 1 7.33 -15.15 31.03
C MET A 1 8.32 -14.62 29.98
N LYS A 2 9.62 -14.98 29.97
CA LYS A 2 10.60 -14.46 28.99
C LYS A 2 10.58 -15.15 27.61
N ALA A 3 10.42 -16.47 27.58
CA ALA A 3 10.43 -17.25 26.33
C ALA A 3 9.29 -16.86 25.36
N GLY A 4 8.08 -16.64 25.87
CA GLY A 4 6.93 -16.23 25.05
C GLY A 4 7.11 -14.86 24.39
N THR A 5 7.72 -13.90 25.10
CA THR A 5 8.04 -12.58 24.52
C THR A 5 9.08 -12.71 23.40
N ALA A 6 10.13 -13.52 23.61
CA ALA A 6 11.16 -13.75 22.60
C ALA A 6 10.56 -14.40 21.33
N GLN A 7 9.72 -15.43 21.48
CA GLN A 7 9.04 -16.07 20.35
C GLN A 7 8.15 -15.08 19.58
N ARG A 8 7.36 -14.26 20.29
CA ARG A 8 6.52 -13.22 19.66
C ARG A 8 7.34 -12.22 18.86
N VAL A 9 8.48 -11.78 19.40
CA VAL A 9 9.39 -10.85 18.71
C VAL A 9 9.93 -11.50 17.44
N VAL A 10 10.42 -12.74 17.51
CA VAL A 10 10.95 -13.47 16.34
C VAL A 10 9.87 -13.64 15.26
N LEU A 11 8.65 -14.02 15.63
CA LEU A 11 7.54 -14.17 14.68
C LEU A 11 7.13 -12.83 14.03
N ASN A 12 7.12 -11.75 14.81
CA ASN A 12 6.82 -10.42 14.28
C ASN A 12 7.89 -9.94 13.30
N LEU A 13 9.17 -10.20 13.59
CA LEU A 13 10.29 -9.87 12.70
C LEU A 13 10.21 -10.67 11.39
N LEU A 14 10.01 -11.99 11.49
CA LEU A 14 9.93 -12.86 10.33
C LEU A 14 8.75 -12.49 9.42
N SER A 15 7.56 -12.33 9.99
CA SER A 15 6.36 -11.94 9.23
C SER A 15 6.53 -10.57 8.57
N THR A 16 7.09 -9.59 9.27
CA THR A 16 7.36 -8.26 8.71
C THR A 16 8.36 -8.34 7.56
N ALA A 17 9.46 -9.08 7.73
CA ALA A 17 10.47 -9.26 6.68
C ALA A 17 9.86 -9.89 5.41
N ILE A 18 9.02 -10.91 5.57
CA ILE A 18 8.30 -11.53 4.44
C ILE A 18 7.39 -10.50 3.75
N MET A 19 6.60 -9.72 4.50
CA MET A 19 5.69 -8.72 3.92
C MET A 19 6.43 -7.61 3.16
N VAL A 20 7.61 -7.21 3.64
CA VAL A 20 8.50 -6.27 2.94
C VAL A 20 9.00 -6.87 1.62
N ARG A 21 9.50 -8.11 1.63
CA ARG A 21 9.99 -8.78 0.41
C ARG A 21 8.90 -9.02 -0.62
N LEU A 22 7.66 -9.25 -0.18
CA LEU A 22 6.48 -9.36 -1.05
C LEU A 22 5.95 -8.00 -1.57
N GLY A 23 6.61 -6.88 -1.26
CA GLY A 23 6.20 -5.55 -1.71
C GLY A 23 4.87 -5.09 -1.12
N ARG A 24 4.43 -5.66 0.01
CA ARG A 24 3.19 -5.27 0.72
C ARG A 24 3.42 -4.11 1.69
N VAL A 25 4.65 -3.61 1.79
CA VAL A 25 5.03 -2.45 2.59
C VAL A 25 5.66 -1.38 1.69
N TYR A 26 5.23 -0.14 1.84
CA TYR A 26 5.81 1.02 1.14
C TYR A 26 6.16 2.11 2.16
N ARG A 27 7.44 2.49 2.23
CA ARG A 27 7.96 3.51 3.19
C ARG A 27 7.42 3.35 4.62
N GLY A 28 7.42 2.12 5.14
CA GLY A 28 6.92 1.78 6.49
C GLY A 28 5.40 1.62 6.62
N MET A 29 4.64 1.88 5.55
CA MET A 29 3.18 1.72 5.52
C MET A 29 2.80 0.35 4.98
N MET A 30 1.92 -0.37 5.69
CA MET A 30 1.35 -1.63 5.21
C MET A 30 0.24 -1.34 4.19
N VAL A 31 0.52 -1.65 2.93
CA VAL A 31 -0.32 -1.31 1.78
C VAL A 31 -1.34 -2.44 1.56
N MET A 32 -2.36 -2.47 2.41
CA MET A 32 -3.37 -3.52 2.49
C MET A 32 -4.73 -3.10 1.92
N ARG A 33 -5.62 -4.06 1.67
CA ARG A 33 -7.03 -3.75 1.35
C ARG A 33 -7.81 -3.44 2.64
N PRO A 34 -8.54 -2.32 2.72
CA PRO A 34 -9.34 -1.98 3.89
C PRO A 34 -10.60 -2.84 3.96
N THR A 35 -10.87 -3.46 5.11
CA THR A 35 -12.04 -4.33 5.34
C THR A 35 -13.06 -3.74 6.33
N ASN A 36 -12.75 -2.59 6.93
CA ASN A 36 -13.65 -1.88 7.84
C ASN A 36 -13.42 -0.37 7.77
N SER A 37 -14.29 0.41 8.40
CA SER A 37 -14.27 1.87 8.37
C SER A 37 -12.97 2.48 8.91
N LYS A 38 -12.38 1.90 9.98
CA LYS A 38 -11.08 2.34 10.52
C LYS A 38 -9.98 2.17 9.48
N LEU A 39 -9.93 1.01 8.82
CA LEU A 39 -8.94 0.73 7.80
C LEU A 39 -9.17 1.54 6.53
N LYS A 40 -10.42 1.86 6.20
CA LYS A 40 -10.76 2.74 5.07
C LYS A 40 -10.19 4.14 5.27
N ARG A 41 -10.43 4.77 6.43
CA ARG A 41 -9.82 6.08 6.77
C ARG A 41 -8.29 6.03 6.74
N ARG A 42 -7.70 4.94 7.26
CA ARG A 42 -6.25 4.74 7.17
C ARG A 42 -5.76 4.63 5.72
N ALA A 43 -6.52 3.94 4.85
CA ALA A 43 -6.19 3.83 3.43
C ALA A 43 -6.23 5.19 2.72
N GLU A 44 -7.24 6.02 3.01
CA GLU A 44 -7.37 7.38 2.47
C GLU A 44 -6.16 8.23 2.83
N ALA A 45 -5.78 8.26 4.11
CA ALA A 45 -4.58 8.97 4.57
C ALA A 45 -3.28 8.42 3.93
N MET A 46 -3.17 7.10 3.74
CA MET A 46 -2.01 6.50 3.06
C MET A 46 -1.92 6.92 1.59
N VAL A 47 -3.02 6.91 0.85
CA VAL A 47 -3.04 7.35 -0.56
C VAL A 47 -2.70 8.82 -0.66
N ALA A 48 -3.30 9.67 0.18
CA ALA A 48 -3.01 11.10 0.25
C ALA A 48 -1.51 11.36 0.47
N ARG A 49 -0.89 10.63 1.41
CA ARG A 49 0.54 10.74 1.70
C ARG A 49 1.44 10.23 0.56
N ILE A 50 1.07 9.12 -0.09
CA ILE A 50 1.87 8.55 -1.19
C ILE A 50 1.85 9.45 -2.42
N ALA A 51 0.66 9.94 -2.78
CA ALA A 51 0.46 10.69 -4.02
C ALA A 51 0.54 12.22 -3.84
N GLY A 52 0.66 12.71 -2.61
CA GLY A 52 0.73 14.15 -2.31
C GLY A 52 -0.57 14.90 -2.64
N CYS A 53 -1.73 14.31 -2.31
CA CYS A 53 -3.04 14.89 -2.64
C CYS A 53 -3.93 15.09 -1.40
N SER A 54 -5.10 15.70 -1.60
CA SER A 54 -6.11 15.84 -0.55
C SER A 54 -6.78 14.51 -0.21
N GLU A 55 -7.25 14.37 1.04
CA GLU A 55 -8.00 13.17 1.48
C GLU A 55 -9.26 12.94 0.64
N ALA A 56 -9.95 13.99 0.20
CA ALA A 56 -11.11 13.87 -0.69
C ALA A 56 -10.75 13.22 -2.03
N LYS A 57 -9.63 13.63 -2.64
CA LYS A 57 -9.13 13.03 -3.90
C LYS A 57 -8.70 11.58 -3.68
N ALA A 58 -8.05 11.30 -2.54
CA ALA A 58 -7.68 9.94 -2.13
C ALA A 58 -8.89 9.02 -1.93
N ALA A 59 -9.95 9.49 -1.27
CA ALA A 59 -11.18 8.74 -1.03
C ALA A 59 -11.93 8.41 -2.33
N SER A 60 -11.99 9.37 -3.25
CA SER A 60 -12.54 9.15 -4.59
C SER A 60 -11.74 8.08 -5.37
N ALA A 61 -10.41 8.19 -5.37
CA ALA A 61 -9.55 7.22 -6.03
C ALA A 61 -9.69 5.81 -5.41
N LEU A 62 -9.72 5.69 -4.09
CA LEU A 62 -9.92 4.40 -3.41
C LEU A 62 -11.26 3.76 -3.74
N SER A 63 -12.32 4.57 -3.87
CA SER A 63 -13.63 4.07 -4.27
C SER A 63 -13.61 3.53 -5.70
N ARG A 64 -12.91 4.23 -6.62
CA ARG A 64 -12.74 3.79 -8.02
C ARG A 64 -11.89 2.53 -8.17
N THR A 65 -10.96 2.26 -7.25
CA THR A 65 -10.05 1.10 -7.32
C THR A 65 -10.44 -0.06 -6.40
N GLY A 66 -11.67 -0.07 -5.88
CA GLY A 66 -12.13 -1.14 -4.98
C GLY A 66 -11.30 -1.26 -3.69
N GLY A 67 -10.77 -0.14 -3.20
CA GLY A 67 -9.96 -0.08 -1.99
C GLY A 67 -8.49 -0.49 -2.17
N ASN A 68 -8.00 -0.64 -3.41
CA ASN A 68 -6.59 -0.91 -3.65
C ASN A 68 -5.76 0.37 -3.54
N ILE A 69 -5.01 0.51 -2.44
CA ILE A 69 -4.16 1.69 -2.17
C ILE A 69 -3.09 1.90 -3.24
N LYS A 70 -2.47 0.82 -3.74
CA LYS A 70 -1.37 0.94 -4.73
C LYS A 70 -1.91 1.52 -6.03
N THR A 71 -2.99 0.93 -6.52
CA THR A 71 -3.67 1.40 -7.74
C THR A 71 -4.24 2.80 -7.55
N ALA A 72 -4.88 3.08 -6.39
CA ALA A 72 -5.43 4.40 -6.10
C ALA A 72 -4.36 5.49 -6.12
N ALA A 73 -3.18 5.23 -5.54
CA ALA A 73 -2.08 6.17 -5.57
C ALA A 73 -1.60 6.46 -7.00
N LEU A 74 -1.49 5.44 -7.86
CA LEU A 74 -1.14 5.63 -9.27
C LEU A 74 -2.22 6.41 -10.03
N VAL A 75 -3.49 6.10 -9.82
CA VAL A 75 -4.61 6.84 -10.44
C VAL A 75 -4.57 8.33 -10.05
N VAL A 76 -4.26 8.64 -8.79
CA VAL A 76 -4.10 10.04 -8.35
C VAL A 76 -2.92 10.73 -9.05
N LEU A 77 -1.84 9.99 -9.31
CA LEU A 77 -0.63 10.46 -9.98
C LEU A 77 -0.79 10.62 -11.51
N GLY A 78 -1.97 10.31 -12.05
CA GLY A 78 -2.35 10.56 -13.44
C GLY A 78 -2.44 9.32 -14.33
N TYR A 79 -2.16 8.12 -13.81
CA TYR A 79 -2.29 6.88 -14.57
C TYR A 79 -3.76 6.52 -14.77
N ASP A 80 -4.09 5.93 -15.92
CA ASP A 80 -5.38 5.28 -16.08
C ASP A 80 -5.48 4.03 -15.17
N LEU A 81 -6.69 3.60 -14.84
CA LEU A 81 -6.91 2.42 -14.01
C LEU A 81 -6.27 1.16 -14.61
N ALA A 82 -6.48 0.90 -15.90
CA ALA A 82 -5.97 -0.30 -16.55
C ALA A 82 -4.43 -0.26 -16.66
N GLU A 83 -3.89 0.92 -16.94
CA GLU A 83 -2.44 1.16 -16.98
C GLU A 83 -1.80 0.96 -15.61
N ALA A 84 -2.39 1.53 -14.56
CA ALA A 84 -1.91 1.38 -13.18
C ALA A 84 -1.88 -0.09 -12.74
N GLU A 85 -2.89 -0.87 -13.09
CA GLU A 85 -2.93 -2.31 -12.80
C GLU A 85 -1.88 -3.09 -13.58
N SER A 86 -1.72 -2.80 -14.88
CA SER A 86 -0.72 -3.43 -15.74
C SER A 86 0.72 -3.15 -15.26
N ILE A 87 1.04 -1.90 -14.95
CA ILE A 87 2.36 -1.50 -14.45
C ILE A 87 2.64 -2.12 -13.08
N LEU A 88 1.64 -2.20 -12.20
CA LEU A 88 1.80 -2.91 -10.93
C LEU A 88 2.07 -4.39 -11.15
N LEU A 89 1.35 -5.05 -12.06
CA LEU A 89 1.55 -6.46 -12.40
C LEU A 89 2.96 -6.73 -12.93
N SER A 90 3.45 -5.91 -13.86
CA SER A 90 4.81 -6.06 -14.42
C SER A 90 5.90 -5.91 -13.36
N HIS A 91 5.63 -5.15 -12.29
CA HIS A 91 6.53 -4.98 -11.14
C HIS A 91 6.20 -5.89 -9.96
N LYS A 92 5.47 -7.01 -10.17
CA LYS A 92 5.06 -7.98 -9.14
C LYS A 92 4.33 -7.33 -7.95
N GLY A 93 3.54 -6.30 -8.23
CA GLY A 93 2.80 -5.51 -7.26
C GLY A 93 3.65 -4.60 -6.38
N ASN A 94 4.94 -4.39 -6.69
CA ASN A 94 5.82 -3.56 -5.87
C ASN A 94 5.71 -2.07 -6.24
N LEU A 95 4.93 -1.33 -5.46
CA LEU A 95 4.70 0.11 -5.68
C LEU A 95 6.00 0.93 -5.65
N ARG A 96 7.00 0.53 -4.85
CA ARG A 96 8.27 1.25 -4.80
C ARG A 96 9.00 1.19 -6.13
N ARG A 97 9.06 0.00 -6.75
CA ARG A 97 9.72 -0.15 -8.06
C ARG A 97 9.02 0.66 -9.15
N VAL A 98 7.69 0.73 -9.11
CA VAL A 98 6.92 1.54 -10.06
C VAL A 98 7.25 3.03 -9.93
N LEU A 99 7.31 3.55 -8.70
CA LEU A 99 7.57 4.97 -8.47
C LEU A 99 9.05 5.35 -8.67
N ASP A 100 9.99 4.47 -8.33
CA ASP A 100 11.43 4.72 -8.52
C ASP A 100 11.80 4.75 -10.02
N ASN A 101 11.11 3.98 -10.88
CA ASN A 101 11.27 4.00 -12.35
C ASN A 101 10.70 5.25 -13.04
N ARG A 102 10.10 6.17 -12.29
CA ARG A 102 9.60 7.46 -12.81
C ARG A 102 10.67 8.56 -12.79
N SER A 103 11.85 8.26 -12.24
CA SER A 103 12.98 9.18 -12.01
C SER A 103 13.93 9.21 -13.21
#